data_AF-A0A4Y9J411-F1
#
_entry.id   AF-A0A4Y9J411-F1
#
_cell.length_a   1.000
_cell.length_b   1.000
_cell.length_c   1.000
_cell.angle_alpha   90.00
_cell.angle_beta   90.00
_cell.angle_gamma   90.00
#
_symmetry.space_group_name_H-M   'P 1'
#
loop_
_entity.id
_entity.type
_entity.pdbx_description
1 polymer ?
#
loop_
_entity_poly.entity_id
_entity_poly.type
_entity_poly.pdbx_seq_one_letter_code
_entity_poly.pdbx_strand_id
1 'polypeptide(L)'
;MNKNIEALQEEFEKLEYWDSQLLDFKIQYLGDEARLYIQQYSDECNDTEYCYEITFLRCYKVAYDTDAGWMALRGMPYGPPKEVISRQYNIKDATSFGMLLGYAAQDIKVSEYNYFLNRYHIVVANMTIDIICQDIDIKLVPIAEQNFFWKHIESKKTKFKDGKPVE
;
A
#
# COMPACT_ATOMS: atom_id res chain seq x y z
N MET A 1 -0.33 -26.06 11.89
CA MET A 1 1.12 -26.11 11.66
C MET A 1 1.48 -24.79 11.02
N ASN A 2 2.24 -23.95 11.72
CA ASN A 2 2.58 -22.62 11.20
C ASN A 2 3.40 -22.78 9.91
N LYS A 3 3.10 -22.01 8.85
CA LYS A 3 3.92 -22.01 7.63
C LYS A 3 5.36 -21.60 8.01
N ASN A 4 6.37 -22.23 7.40
CA ASN A 4 7.76 -21.85 7.64
C ASN A 4 7.96 -20.37 7.23
N ILE A 5 8.36 -19.52 8.18
CA ILE A 5 8.56 -18.08 8.00
C ILE A 5 9.54 -17.82 6.86
N GLU A 6 10.59 -18.63 6.74
CA GLU A 6 11.59 -18.51 5.67
C GLU A 6 10.94 -18.75 4.29
N ALA A 7 10.12 -19.80 4.18
CA ALA A 7 9.42 -20.09 2.93
C ALA A 7 8.40 -19.01 2.56
N LEU A 8 7.72 -18.42 3.55
CA LEU A 8 6.83 -17.28 3.34
C LEU A 8 7.59 -16.04 2.90
N GLN A 9 8.73 -15.74 3.53
CA GLN A 9 9.57 -14.61 3.17
C GLN A 9 10.07 -14.77 1.72
N GLU A 10 10.56 -15.96 1.34
CA GLU A 10 10.95 -16.27 -0.04
C GLU A 10 9.78 -16.14 -1.04
N GLU A 11 8.54 -16.44 -0.62
CA GLU A 11 7.35 -16.26 -1.46
C GLU A 11 7.09 -14.79 -1.77
N PHE A 12 7.26 -13.90 -0.80
CA PHE A 12 7.17 -12.45 -1.01
C PHE A 12 8.33 -11.92 -1.86
N GLU A 13 9.56 -12.38 -1.63
CA GLU A 13 10.73 -11.93 -2.40
C GLU A 13 10.59 -12.24 -3.91
N LYS A 14 9.95 -13.36 -4.25
CA LYS A 14 9.66 -13.74 -5.66
C LYS A 14 8.67 -12.82 -6.36
N LEU A 15 7.94 -11.97 -5.64
CA LEU A 15 7.00 -11.03 -6.25
C LEU A 15 7.71 -9.82 -6.83
N GLU A 16 8.98 -9.59 -6.46
CA GLU A 16 9.78 -8.42 -6.89
C GLU A 16 9.05 -7.10 -6.64
N TYR A 17 8.35 -7.01 -5.51
CA TYR A 17 7.41 -5.93 -5.21
C TYR A 17 8.07 -4.58 -4.90
N TRP A 18 9.40 -4.53 -4.72
CA TRP A 18 10.09 -3.30 -4.38
C TRP A 18 9.82 -2.22 -5.42
N ASP A 19 9.49 -1.02 -4.94
CA ASP A 19 9.08 0.13 -5.75
C ASP A 19 7.79 -0.06 -6.58
N SER A 20 7.10 -1.20 -6.44
CA SER A 20 5.81 -1.44 -7.09
C SER A 20 4.69 -0.69 -6.38
N GLN A 21 3.73 -0.19 -7.17
CA GLN A 21 2.61 0.58 -6.67
C GLN A 21 1.63 -0.29 -5.87
N LEU A 22 1.29 0.13 -4.64
CA LEU A 22 0.10 -0.38 -3.96
C LEU A 22 -1.14 0.20 -4.63
N LEU A 23 -2.01 -0.70 -5.08
CA LEU A 23 -3.25 -0.35 -5.77
C LEU A 23 -4.41 -0.17 -4.79
N ASP A 24 -4.48 -1.03 -3.76
CA ASP A 24 -5.54 -0.98 -2.76
C ASP A 24 -5.16 -1.79 -1.50
N PHE A 25 -5.76 -1.43 -0.36
CA PHE A 25 -5.70 -2.20 0.88
C PHE A 25 -7.08 -2.22 1.54
N LYS A 26 -7.67 -3.42 1.63
CA LYS A 26 -9.07 -3.60 2.07
C LYS A 26 -9.15 -4.53 3.27
N ILE A 27 -9.99 -4.13 4.23
CA ILE A 27 -10.43 -5.01 5.30
C ILE A 27 -11.81 -5.56 4.93
N GLN A 28 -11.94 -6.88 4.91
CA GLN A 28 -13.16 -7.59 4.51
C GLN A 28 -13.64 -8.53 5.60
N TYR A 29 -14.87 -9.02 5.45
CA TYR A 29 -15.48 -10.01 6.36
C TYR A 29 -15.31 -9.67 7.84
N LEU A 30 -15.69 -8.44 8.21
CA LEU A 30 -15.65 -7.93 9.59
C LEU A 30 -14.24 -7.89 10.21
N GLY A 31 -13.19 -7.89 9.38
CA GLY A 31 -11.81 -7.87 9.83
C GLY A 31 -11.12 -9.23 9.82
N ASP A 32 -11.82 -10.31 9.47
CA ASP A 32 -11.24 -11.66 9.39
C ASP A 32 -10.34 -11.84 8.15
N GLU A 33 -10.54 -11.03 7.11
CA GLU A 33 -9.63 -10.95 5.96
C GLU A 33 -9.10 -9.54 5.74
N ALA A 34 -7.81 -9.45 5.40
CA ALA A 34 -7.23 -8.26 4.82
C ALA A 34 -6.69 -8.59 3.42
N ARG A 35 -6.89 -7.70 2.46
CA ARG A 35 -6.41 -7.86 1.08
C ARG A 35 -5.55 -6.70 0.68
N LEU A 36 -4.34 -7.01 0.25
CA LEU A 36 -3.38 -6.06 -0.29
C LEU A 36 -3.20 -6.33 -1.77
N TYR A 37 -3.27 -5.28 -2.58
CA TYR A 37 -3.05 -5.35 -4.02
C TYR A 37 -1.78 -4.57 -4.37
N ILE A 38 -0.80 -5.26 -4.93
CA ILE A 38 0.46 -4.67 -5.39
C ILE A 38 0.56 -4.88 -6.88
N GLN A 39 0.81 -3.80 -7.62
CA GLN A 39 1.03 -3.86 -9.06
C GLN A 39 2.17 -4.84 -9.36
N GLN A 40 2.03 -5.64 -10.43
CA GLN A 40 3.14 -6.47 -10.88
C GLN A 40 4.29 -5.56 -11.33
N TYR A 41 5.52 -5.86 -10.88
CA TYR A 41 6.70 -5.16 -11.33
C TYR A 41 6.92 -5.35 -12.84
N SER A 42 7.35 -4.29 -13.52
CA SER A 42 7.72 -4.29 -14.93
C SER A 42 8.88 -3.34 -15.15
N ASP A 43 9.95 -3.83 -15.79
CA ASP A 43 11.11 -3.00 -16.17
C ASP A 43 10.76 -1.95 -17.24
N GLU A 44 9.68 -2.17 -17.98
CA GLU A 44 9.13 -1.17 -18.88
C GLU A 44 8.27 -0.21 -18.05
N CYS A 45 8.49 1.10 -18.17
CA CYS A 45 7.66 2.19 -17.58
C CYS A 45 6.21 2.22 -18.12
N ASN A 46 5.61 1.06 -18.37
CA ASN A 46 4.26 0.84 -18.85
C ASN A 46 3.39 0.33 -17.70
N ASP A 47 2.11 0.67 -17.76
CA ASP A 47 1.10 0.09 -16.86
C ASP A 47 1.03 -1.43 -17.10
N THR A 48 1.15 -2.22 -16.04
CA THR A 48 0.93 -3.67 -16.11
C THR A 48 -0.56 -4.01 -16.10
N GLU A 49 -0.93 -5.09 -16.77
CA GLU A 49 -2.33 -5.57 -16.81
C GLU A 49 -2.71 -6.39 -15.57
N TYR A 50 -1.72 -6.81 -14.79
CA TYR A 50 -1.88 -7.72 -13.65
C TYR A 50 -1.33 -7.12 -12.36
N CYS A 51 -1.86 -7.61 -11.24
CA CYS A 51 -1.38 -7.29 -9.91
C CYS A 51 -1.39 -8.55 -9.04
N TYR A 52 -0.61 -8.53 -7.96
CA TYR A 52 -0.69 -9.54 -6.93
C TYR A 52 -1.79 -9.18 -5.93
N GLU A 53 -2.79 -10.05 -5.80
CA GLU A 53 -3.74 -10.08 -4.68
C GLU A 53 -3.15 -10.93 -3.56
N ILE A 54 -2.84 -10.29 -2.43
CA ILE A 54 -2.32 -10.92 -1.23
C ILE A 54 -3.44 -10.91 -0.19
N THR A 55 -4.03 -12.08 0.06
CA THR A 55 -5.12 -12.26 1.01
C THR A 55 -4.58 -12.83 2.31
N PHE A 56 -4.70 -12.05 3.39
CA PHE A 56 -4.43 -12.46 4.75
C PHE A 56 -5.71 -13.02 5.35
N LEU A 57 -5.68 -14.27 5.81
CA LEU A 57 -6.84 -15.05 6.23
C LEU A 57 -6.83 -15.29 7.74
N ARG A 58 -8.01 -15.25 8.36
CA ARG A 58 -8.19 -15.44 9.81
C ARG A 58 -7.32 -14.46 10.59
N CYS A 59 -7.52 -13.18 10.30
CA CYS A 59 -6.79 -12.09 10.90
C CYS A 59 -7.18 -11.91 12.38
N TYR A 60 -6.18 -11.97 13.26
CA TYR A 60 -6.34 -11.64 14.68
C TYR A 60 -6.28 -10.13 14.91
N LYS A 61 -5.37 -9.44 14.20
CA LYS A 61 -5.16 -8.01 14.36
C LYS A 61 -4.62 -7.40 13.07
N VAL A 62 -5.20 -6.26 12.69
CA VAL A 62 -4.66 -5.39 11.64
C VAL A 62 -4.51 -4.00 12.23
N ALA A 63 -3.31 -3.45 12.10
CA ALA A 63 -3.01 -2.07 12.48
C ALA A 63 -2.31 -1.39 11.31
N TYR A 64 -2.54 -0.08 11.14
CA TYR A 64 -1.79 0.71 10.18
C TYR A 64 -1.51 2.09 10.76
N ASP A 65 -0.41 2.67 10.32
CA ASP A 65 -0.08 4.06 10.55
C ASP A 65 0.14 4.74 9.21
N THR A 66 -0.24 6.02 9.12
CA THR A 66 -0.10 6.80 7.89
C THR A 66 0.50 8.16 8.19
N ASP A 67 0.98 8.80 7.14
CA ASP A 67 1.42 10.18 7.15
C ASP A 67 0.37 11.23 7.59
N ALA A 68 -0.88 10.86 7.86
CA ALA A 68 -1.93 11.78 8.32
C ALA A 68 -1.59 12.52 9.63
N GLY A 69 -0.68 11.97 10.45
CA GLY A 69 -0.14 12.62 11.64
C GLY A 69 1.21 13.30 11.45
N TRP A 70 1.81 13.23 10.27
CA TRP A 70 3.16 13.72 10.04
C TRP A 70 3.17 15.25 9.88
N MET A 71 4.07 15.90 10.62
CA MET A 71 4.22 17.34 10.60
C MET A 71 5.52 17.76 9.93
N ALA A 72 5.49 18.80 9.07
CA ALA A 72 6.69 19.38 8.48
C ALA A 72 7.05 20.68 9.16
N LEU A 73 8.33 20.96 9.08
CA LEU A 73 8.84 22.32 9.05
C LEU A 73 8.68 22.87 7.63
N ARG A 74 7.58 23.57 7.33
CA ARG A 74 7.60 24.55 6.23
C ARG A 74 8.18 25.85 6.76
N GLY A 75 9.37 26.22 6.27
CA GLY A 75 9.82 27.61 6.30
C GLY A 75 10.64 28.12 7.48
N MET A 76 11.20 27.31 8.39
CA MET A 76 12.32 27.73 9.26
C MET A 76 12.94 26.56 10.03
N PRO A 77 14.27 26.37 10.03
CA PRO A 77 14.94 25.21 10.66
C PRO A 77 14.89 25.15 12.21
N TYR A 78 14.28 26.13 12.89
CA TYR A 78 14.39 26.30 14.35
C TYR A 78 13.06 26.55 15.10
N GLY A 79 11.90 26.24 14.50
CA GLY A 79 10.59 26.36 15.17
C GLY A 79 9.93 25.00 15.42
N PRO A 80 8.95 24.86 16.35
CA PRO A 80 8.13 23.66 16.41
C PRO A 80 7.41 23.49 15.06
N PRO A 81 7.21 22.26 14.56
CA PRO A 81 6.50 22.06 13.31
C PRO A 81 5.08 22.65 13.43
N LYS A 82 4.66 23.43 12.42
CA LYS A 82 3.40 24.21 12.49
C LYS A 82 2.34 23.77 11.48
N GLU A 83 2.67 22.85 10.57
CA GLU A 83 1.78 22.47 9.48
C GLU A 83 1.83 20.96 9.24
N VAL A 84 0.65 20.38 9.02
CA VAL A 84 0.49 19.02 8.51
C VAL A 84 0.90 19.03 7.04
N ILE A 85 1.83 18.15 6.66
CA ILE A 85 2.45 18.15 5.32
C ILE A 85 1.49 17.63 4.27
N SER A 86 0.72 16.61 4.63
CA SER A 86 -0.06 15.82 3.71
C SER A 86 -1.52 15.81 4.11
N ARG A 87 -2.40 15.83 3.10
CA ARG A 87 -3.86 15.73 3.20
C ARG A 87 -4.63 17.01 3.56
N GLN A 88 -4.30 18.12 2.88
CA GLN A 88 -5.28 19.21 2.69
C GLN A 88 -6.38 18.86 1.66
N TYR A 89 -6.34 17.65 1.09
CA TYR A 89 -7.26 17.17 0.05
C TYR A 89 -7.69 15.74 0.35
N ASN A 90 -8.84 15.34 -0.19
CA ASN A 90 -9.31 13.96 -0.07
C ASN A 90 -8.37 13.06 -0.88
N ILE A 91 -7.93 11.94 -0.30
CA ILE A 91 -7.01 11.01 -0.99
C ILE A 91 -7.64 10.45 -2.28
N LYS A 92 -8.96 10.50 -2.35
CA LYS A 92 -9.75 10.20 -3.54
C LYS A 92 -9.43 11.05 -4.76
N ASP A 93 -9.00 12.28 -4.51
CA ASP A 93 -8.73 13.27 -5.55
C ASP A 93 -7.23 13.29 -5.93
N ALA A 94 -6.39 12.56 -5.18
CA ALA A 94 -4.92 12.58 -5.30
C ALA A 94 -4.39 11.97 -6.62
N THR A 95 -5.16 11.10 -7.27
CA THR A 95 -4.77 10.50 -8.56
C THR A 95 -4.63 11.52 -9.68
N SER A 96 -5.39 12.62 -9.62
CA SER A 96 -5.28 13.69 -10.62
C SER A 96 -3.92 14.41 -10.58
N PHE A 97 -3.16 14.29 -9.48
CA PHE A 97 -1.91 15.01 -9.24
C PHE A 97 -0.65 14.21 -9.62
N GLY A 98 -0.78 12.97 -10.13
CA GLY A 98 0.37 12.06 -10.27
C GLY A 98 0.99 11.67 -8.91
N MET A 99 0.26 11.88 -7.80
CA MET A 99 0.74 11.69 -6.42
C MET A 99 0.50 10.27 -5.89
N LEU A 100 0.31 9.27 -6.76
CA LEU A 100 0.42 7.87 -6.36
C LEU A 100 1.86 7.51 -5.94
N LEU A 101 2.84 8.37 -6.26
CA LEU A 101 4.27 8.30 -5.91
C LEU A 101 4.58 8.03 -4.43
N GLY A 102 3.62 8.17 -3.51
CA GLY A 102 3.80 7.89 -2.08
C GLY A 102 3.42 6.47 -1.64
N TYR A 103 2.74 5.69 -2.47
CA TYR A 103 2.26 4.35 -2.11
C TYR A 103 3.03 3.24 -2.82
N ALA A 104 4.35 3.36 -2.92
CA ALA A 104 5.20 2.27 -3.40
C ALA A 104 5.57 1.33 -2.25
N ALA A 105 5.50 0.01 -2.50
CA ALA A 105 5.94 -1.00 -1.55
C ALA A 105 7.45 -0.92 -1.36
N GLN A 106 7.91 -0.93 -0.12
CA GLN A 106 9.33 -0.83 0.23
C GLN A 106 9.84 -2.10 0.89
N ASP A 107 9.06 -2.68 1.80
CA ASP A 107 9.46 -3.90 2.51
C ASP A 107 8.24 -4.68 2.98
N ILE A 108 8.35 -6.01 2.97
CA ILE A 108 7.40 -6.96 3.54
C ILE A 108 8.22 -7.96 4.34
N LYS A 109 8.08 -7.88 5.66
CA LYS A 109 8.81 -8.74 6.60
C LYS A 109 7.86 -9.69 7.30
N VAL A 110 8.18 -10.98 7.24
CA VAL A 110 7.45 -12.04 7.93
C VAL A 110 8.19 -12.40 9.22
N SER A 111 7.44 -12.59 10.30
CA SER A 111 7.98 -13.04 11.59
C SER A 111 6.97 -13.87 12.36
N GLU A 112 7.43 -14.68 13.30
CA GLU A 112 6.53 -15.40 14.20
C GLU A 112 5.82 -14.42 15.13
N TYR A 113 4.50 -14.57 15.29
CA TYR A 113 3.78 -13.90 16.37
C TYR A 113 3.56 -14.85 17.55
N ASN A 114 3.06 -16.06 17.26
CA ASN A 114 2.96 -17.17 18.19
C ASN A 114 2.89 -18.50 17.43
N TYR A 115 2.64 -19.61 18.14
CA TYR A 115 2.60 -20.96 17.57
C TYR A 115 1.67 -21.16 16.35
N PHE A 116 0.63 -20.34 16.19
CA PHE A 116 -0.36 -20.48 15.13
C PHE A 116 -0.55 -19.23 14.27
N LEU A 117 0.14 -18.12 14.57
CA LEU A 117 0.00 -16.84 13.86
C LEU A 117 1.36 -16.30 13.43
N ASN A 118 1.38 -15.71 12.25
CA ASN A 118 2.50 -14.93 11.76
C ASN A 118 2.17 -13.44 11.79
N ARG A 119 3.21 -12.63 11.92
CA ARG A 119 3.16 -11.18 11.74
C ARG A 119 3.77 -10.83 10.40
N TYR A 120 3.06 -9.98 9.66
CA TYR A 120 3.47 -9.39 8.40
C TYR A 120 3.58 -7.89 8.61
N HIS A 121 4.81 -7.39 8.57
CA HIS A 121 5.12 -5.98 8.70
C HIS A 121 5.42 -5.43 7.31
N ILE A 122 4.56 -4.53 6.83
CA ILE A 122 4.57 -4.02 5.47
C ILE A 122 4.87 -2.54 5.52
N VAL A 123 5.93 -2.13 4.85
CA VAL A 123 6.37 -0.75 4.74
C VAL A 123 6.08 -0.25 3.34
N VAL A 124 5.38 0.87 3.29
CA VAL A 124 5.03 1.64 2.10
C VAL A 124 5.53 3.06 2.37
N ALA A 125 5.94 3.80 1.34
CA ALA A 125 6.68 5.05 1.55
C ALA A 125 6.00 6.07 2.50
N ASN A 126 4.66 6.08 2.61
CA ASN A 126 3.90 6.93 3.52
C ASN A 126 2.96 6.17 4.50
N MET A 127 3.09 4.85 4.59
CA MET A 127 2.22 4.00 5.41
C MET A 127 2.97 2.78 5.91
N THR A 128 2.67 2.36 7.14
CA THR A 128 3.11 1.07 7.67
C THR A 128 1.89 0.25 8.04
N ILE A 129 1.87 -1.03 7.68
CA ILE A 129 0.78 -1.96 7.98
C ILE A 129 1.36 -3.14 8.75
N ASP A 130 0.72 -3.47 9.87
CA ASP A 130 1.02 -4.63 10.68
C ASP A 130 -0.19 -5.56 10.71
N ILE A 131 -0.03 -6.74 10.12
CA ILE A 131 -1.08 -7.77 10.03
C ILE A 131 -0.63 -8.99 10.83
N ILE A 132 -1.50 -9.50 11.69
CA ILE A 132 -1.32 -10.76 12.41
C ILE A 132 -2.44 -11.70 11.97
N CYS A 133 -2.09 -12.78 11.27
CA CYS A 133 -3.06 -13.72 10.74
C CYS A 133 -2.51 -15.15 10.74
N GLN A 134 -3.39 -16.11 10.50
CA GLN A 134 -3.03 -17.53 10.51
C GLN A 134 -2.39 -17.96 9.19
N ASP A 135 -2.95 -17.50 8.07
CA ASP A 135 -2.55 -17.94 6.75
C ASP A 135 -2.61 -16.80 5.74
N ILE A 136 -1.94 -17.00 4.60
CA ILE A 136 -2.00 -16.14 3.45
C ILE A 136 -2.22 -16.94 2.16
N ASP A 137 -2.81 -16.27 1.18
CA ASP A 137 -2.98 -16.71 -0.21
C ASP A 137 -2.53 -15.58 -1.15
N ILE A 138 -1.67 -15.90 -2.12
CA ILE A 138 -1.13 -14.93 -3.08
C ILE A 138 -1.54 -15.37 -4.48
N LYS A 139 -2.14 -14.46 -5.25
CA LYS A 139 -2.59 -14.72 -6.62
C LYS A 139 -2.20 -13.59 -7.54
N LEU A 140 -1.80 -13.93 -8.77
CA LEU A 140 -1.72 -12.97 -9.86
C LEU A 140 -3.12 -12.82 -10.47
N VAL A 141 -3.66 -11.60 -10.48
CA VAL A 141 -5.02 -11.31 -10.95
C VAL A 141 -5.05 -10.14 -11.95
N PRO A 142 -5.96 -10.15 -12.94
CA PRO A 142 -6.09 -9.03 -13.88
C PRO A 142 -6.62 -7.78 -13.17
N ILE A 143 -5.97 -6.63 -13.36
CA ILE A 143 -6.38 -5.34 -12.78
C ILE A 143 -7.77 -4.93 -13.27
N ALA A 144 -8.08 -5.17 -14.55
CA ALA A 144 -9.34 -4.80 -15.17
C ALA A 144 -10.57 -5.49 -14.53
N GLU A 145 -10.36 -6.62 -13.85
CA GLU A 145 -11.42 -7.37 -13.15
C GLU A 145 -11.55 -6.95 -11.68
N GLN A 146 -10.66 -6.10 -11.18
CA GLN A 146 -10.69 -5.63 -9.80
C GLN A 146 -11.43 -4.29 -9.66
N ASN A 147 -12.15 -4.15 -8.55
CA ASN A 147 -12.82 -2.92 -8.19
C ASN A 147 -11.94 -2.08 -7.26
N PHE A 148 -10.92 -1.44 -7.80
CA PHE A 148 -10.03 -0.57 -7.03
C PHE A 148 -10.62 0.79 -6.74
N PHE A 149 -10.21 1.35 -5.61
CA PHE A 149 -10.59 2.68 -5.19
C PHE A 149 -10.25 3.74 -6.26
N TRP A 150 -9.03 3.69 -6.79
CA TRP A 150 -8.63 4.43 -7.98
C TRP A 150 -8.80 3.55 -9.21
N LYS A 151 -9.64 3.98 -10.14
CA LYS A 151 -9.64 3.38 -11.48
C LYS A 151 -8.34 3.81 -12.14
N HIS A 152 -7.39 2.90 -12.31
CA HIS A 152 -6.33 3.11 -13.30
C HIS A 152 -7.04 3.39 -14.62
N ILE A 153 -6.83 4.59 -15.17
CA ILE A 153 -7.54 5.17 -16.34
C ILE A 153 -8.89 5.78 -15.91
N GLU A 154 -9.11 7.10 -15.88
CA GLU A 154 -8.75 8.12 -16.87
C GLU A 154 -7.94 9.25 -16.21
N SER A 155 -6.72 9.47 -16.68
CA SER A 155 -6.02 10.74 -16.45
C SER A 155 -6.80 11.84 -17.16
N LYS A 156 -7.83 12.38 -16.51
CA LYS A 156 -8.21 13.77 -16.77
C LYS A 156 -6.96 14.57 -16.48
N LYS A 157 -6.28 15.02 -17.54
CA LYS A 157 -5.13 15.93 -17.53
C LYS A 157 -5.58 17.21 -16.83
N THR A 158 -5.64 17.17 -15.51
CA THR A 158 -5.95 18.32 -14.68
C THR A 158 -4.71 19.17 -14.79
N LYS A 159 -4.84 20.36 -15.40
CA LYS A 159 -3.69 21.24 -15.58
C LYS A 159 -3.34 21.81 -14.21
N PHE A 160 -2.08 21.74 -13.81
CA PHE A 160 -1.63 22.34 -12.56
C PHE A 160 -0.93 23.67 -12.84
N LYS A 161 -1.29 24.70 -12.07
CA LYS A 161 -0.56 25.95 -11.99
C LYS A 161 -0.29 26.24 -10.52
N ASP A 162 0.98 26.47 -10.17
CA ASP A 162 1.42 26.76 -8.80
C ASP A 162 0.97 25.73 -7.74
N GLY A 163 0.99 24.44 -8.10
CA GLY A 163 0.64 23.33 -7.20
C GLY A 163 -0.86 23.18 -6.91
N LYS A 164 -1.73 23.87 -7.66
CA LYS A 164 -3.19 23.77 -7.55
C LYS A 164 -3.82 23.26 -8.85
N PRO A 165 -4.88 22.44 -8.77
CA PRO A 165 -5.63 22.01 -9.96
C PRO A 165 -6.34 23.19 -10.60
N VAL A 166 -6.28 23.27 -11.93
CA VAL A 166 -6.97 24.26 -12.77
C VAL A 166 -7.91 23.49 -13.72
N GLU A 167 -9.17 23.93 -13.77
CA GLU A 167 -10.19 23.41 -14.70
C GLU A 167 -9.80 23.61 -16.19
#